data_AF-A0A935A7Z5-F1
#
_entry.id   AF-A0A935A7Z5-F1
#
_cell.length_a   1.000
_cell.length_b   1.000
_cell.length_c   1.000
_cell.angle_alpha   90.00
_cell.angle_beta   90.00
_cell.angle_gamma   90.00
#
_symmetry.space_group_name_H-M   'P 1'
#
loop_
_entity.id
_entity.type
_entity.pdbx_description
1 polymer ?
#
loop_
_entity_poly.entity_id
_entity_poly.type
_entity_poly.pdbx_seq_one_letter_code
_entity_poly.pdbx_strand_id
1 'polypeptide(L)'
;MKALAIAVLWGLTFAAAHAAESGRTPKPVIAIEKPGQCVEATDVMRRDHMKLLKHQRDKTMHQGIRSKPHSLNECIACHASQKTGSVIGAEGFCQSCHDYAAVKLDCWDCHQPKPGQKAATGVRP
;
A
#
# COMPACT_ATOMS: atom_id res chain seq x y z
N MET A 1 13.54 -49.51 28.31
CA MET A 1 12.80 -48.26 28.60
C MET A 1 13.61 -46.96 28.45
N LYS A 2 14.94 -46.98 28.23
CA LYS A 2 15.74 -45.75 28.02
C LYS A 2 15.82 -45.27 26.55
N ALA A 3 15.39 -46.08 25.57
CA ALA A 3 15.49 -45.74 24.15
C ALA A 3 14.32 -44.90 23.61
N LEU A 4 13.19 -44.81 24.32
CA LEU A 4 12.01 -44.04 23.88
C LEU A 4 12.12 -42.54 24.18
N ALA A 5 13.01 -42.11 25.07
CA ALA A 5 13.14 -40.69 25.44
C ALA A 5 13.95 -39.86 24.41
N ILE A 6 14.72 -40.50 23.53
CA ILE A 6 15.59 -39.80 22.58
C ILE A 6 14.85 -39.49 21.26
N ALA A 7 13.87 -40.31 20.87
CA ALA A 7 13.10 -40.11 19.65
C ALA A 7 12.16 -38.89 19.70
N VAL A 8 11.71 -38.50 20.90
CA VAL A 8 10.83 -37.33 21.08
C VAL A 8 11.62 -36.02 20.95
N LEU A 9 12.89 -35.97 21.36
CA LEU A 9 13.71 -34.76 21.26
C LEU A 9 14.17 -34.41 19.84
N TRP A 10 14.16 -35.35 18.88
CA TRP A 10 14.49 -35.07 17.48
C TRP A 10 13.28 -34.79 16.58
N GLY A 11 12.07 -35.16 17.01
CA GLY A 11 10.84 -34.76 16.30
C GLY A 11 10.47 -33.29 16.53
N LEU A 12 10.86 -32.72 17.67
CA LEU A 12 10.55 -31.33 18.05
C LEU A 12 11.46 -30.27 17.41
N THR A 13 12.63 -30.65 16.88
CA THR A 13 13.55 -29.69 16.23
C THR A 13 13.28 -29.52 14.73
N PHE A 14 12.63 -30.47 14.06
CA PHE A 14 12.33 -30.37 12.62
C PHE A 14 11.13 -29.46 12.29
N ALA A 15 10.25 -29.19 13.25
CA ALA A 15 9.07 -28.35 13.02
C ALA A 15 9.40 -26.84 13.00
N ALA A 16 10.53 -26.41 13.58
CA ALA A 16 10.87 -24.99 13.69
C ALA A 16 11.59 -24.40 12.46
N ALA A 17 11.99 -25.23 11.49
CA ALA A 17 12.80 -24.79 10.35
C ALA A 17 11.99 -24.24 9.15
N HIS A 18 10.66 -24.30 9.18
CA HIS A 18 9.80 -23.73 8.12
C HIS A 18 9.43 -22.25 8.38
N ALA A 19 10.27 -21.53 9.12
CA ALA A 19 10.11 -20.10 9.33
C ALA A 19 10.54 -19.34 8.07
N ALA A 20 9.54 -18.89 7.31
CA ALA A 20 9.60 -17.83 6.30
C ALA A 20 10.58 -18.06 5.13
N GLU A 21 10.15 -18.88 4.16
CA GLU A 21 10.73 -18.80 2.81
C GLU A 21 10.35 -17.45 2.19
N SER A 22 11.34 -16.56 2.01
CA SER A 22 11.18 -15.39 1.18
C SER A 22 10.90 -15.87 -0.25
N GLY A 23 9.65 -15.75 -0.69
CA GLY A 23 9.27 -16.16 -2.04
C GLY A 23 10.21 -15.58 -3.10
N ARG A 24 10.52 -16.37 -4.14
CA ARG A 24 11.48 -16.04 -5.22
C ARG A 24 11.28 -14.68 -5.92
N THR A 25 10.12 -14.06 -5.74
CA THR A 25 9.78 -12.78 -6.35
C THR A 25 10.07 -11.64 -5.37
N PRO A 26 10.90 -10.65 -5.76
CA PRO A 26 11.05 -9.42 -5.00
C PRO A 26 9.69 -8.81 -4.68
N LYS A 27 9.51 -8.26 -3.49
CA LYS A 27 8.28 -7.55 -3.11
C LYS A 27 8.55 -6.04 -3.14
N PRO A 28 7.53 -5.21 -3.43
CA PRO A 28 7.68 -3.76 -3.27
C PRO A 28 7.96 -3.42 -1.80
N VAL A 29 8.67 -2.33 -1.59
CA VAL A 29 8.88 -1.73 -0.28
C VAL A 29 7.59 -1.02 0.12
N ILE A 30 6.97 -1.47 1.20
CA ILE A 30 5.73 -0.89 1.73
C ILE A 30 6.04 -0.25 3.07
N ALA A 31 6.15 1.08 3.08
CA ALA A 31 6.20 1.87 4.30
C ALA A 31 4.80 2.44 4.61
N ILE A 32 4.28 2.13 5.80
CA ILE A 32 3.06 2.76 6.32
C ILE A 32 3.48 3.72 7.42
N GLU A 33 3.60 4.98 7.03
CA GLU A 33 4.22 6.03 7.82
C GLU A 33 3.30 6.53 8.94
N LYS A 34 1.98 6.40 8.75
CA LYS A 34 0.99 6.62 9.82
C LYS A 34 0.03 5.43 9.89
N PRO A 35 0.30 4.44 10.77
CA PRO A 35 -0.55 3.27 10.92
C PRO A 35 -1.90 3.64 11.55
N GLY A 36 -2.92 2.86 11.23
CA GLY A 36 -4.29 3.06 11.70
C GLY A 36 -5.21 1.96 11.17
N GLN A 37 -6.52 2.19 11.22
CA GLN A 37 -7.47 1.30 10.57
C GLN A 37 -7.24 1.33 9.06
N CYS A 38 -6.90 0.17 8.50
CA CYS A 38 -6.73 0.03 7.06
C CYS A 38 -8.09 0.19 6.35
N VAL A 39 -8.07 0.80 5.16
CA VAL A 39 -9.28 1.01 4.37
C VAL A 39 -9.93 -0.30 3.91
N GLU A 40 -9.11 -1.35 3.72
CA GLU A 40 -9.52 -2.70 3.33
C GLU A 40 -8.43 -3.70 3.75
N ALA A 41 -8.71 -5.00 3.58
CA ALA A 41 -7.71 -6.06 3.70
C ALA A 41 -6.62 -5.99 2.60
N THR A 42 -5.43 -6.51 2.91
CA THR A 42 -4.26 -6.43 2.01
C THR A 42 -4.48 -7.13 0.66
N ASP A 43 -5.20 -8.25 0.65
CA ASP A 43 -5.52 -9.00 -0.56
C ASP A 43 -6.48 -8.22 -1.48
N VAL A 44 -7.45 -7.51 -0.89
CA VAL A 44 -8.34 -6.58 -1.60
C VAL A 44 -7.54 -5.43 -2.19
N MET A 45 -6.64 -4.80 -1.42
CA MET A 45 -5.79 -3.70 -1.94
C MET A 45 -4.92 -4.16 -3.11
N ARG A 46 -4.26 -5.31 -2.99
CA ARG A 46 -3.44 -5.84 -4.08
C ARG A 46 -4.25 -6.09 -5.36
N ARG A 47 -5.47 -6.62 -5.25
CA ARG A 47 -6.31 -7.00 -6.40
C ARG A 47 -7.08 -5.83 -7.00
N ASP A 48 -7.62 -4.96 -6.16
CA ASP A 48 -8.69 -4.03 -6.52
C ASP A 48 -8.36 -2.55 -6.27
N HIS A 49 -7.17 -2.19 -5.76
CA HIS A 49 -6.82 -0.78 -5.48
C HIS A 49 -7.11 0.16 -6.67
N MET A 50 -6.73 -0.20 -7.89
CA MET A 50 -7.00 0.64 -9.05
C MET A 50 -8.49 0.74 -9.41
N LYS A 51 -9.30 -0.28 -9.12
CA LYS A 51 -10.75 -0.21 -9.35
C LYS A 51 -11.39 0.78 -8.38
N LEU A 52 -11.00 0.71 -7.12
CA LEU A 52 -11.45 1.62 -6.06
C LEU A 52 -11.06 3.07 -6.38
N LEU A 53 -9.80 3.30 -6.77
CA LEU A 53 -9.32 4.64 -7.16
C LEU A 53 -10.04 5.19 -8.40
N LYS A 54 -10.27 4.36 -9.44
CA LYS A 54 -11.01 4.78 -10.65
C LYS A 54 -12.46 5.13 -10.34
N HIS A 55 -13.14 4.29 -9.56
CA HIS A 55 -14.51 4.57 -9.13
C HIS A 55 -14.60 5.88 -8.35
N GLN A 56 -13.67 6.11 -7.42
CA GLN A 56 -13.65 7.33 -6.63
C GLN A 56 -13.29 8.56 -7.48
N ARG A 57 -12.39 8.42 -8.48
CA ARG A 57 -12.09 9.46 -9.46
C ARG A 57 -13.33 9.86 -10.23
N ASP A 58 -14.07 8.89 -10.78
CA ASP A 58 -15.25 9.19 -11.62
C ASP A 58 -16.37 9.84 -10.78
N LYS A 59 -16.58 9.38 -9.54
CA LYS A 59 -17.46 10.06 -8.57
C LYS A 59 -17.03 11.50 -8.31
N THR A 60 -15.75 11.73 -8.09
CA THR A 60 -15.23 13.06 -7.75
C THR A 60 -15.28 14.01 -8.94
N MET A 61 -14.82 13.57 -10.10
CA MET A 61 -14.58 14.43 -11.27
C MET A 61 -15.81 14.58 -12.16
N HIS A 62 -16.58 13.50 -12.37
CA HIS A 62 -17.74 13.53 -13.27
C HIS A 62 -19.04 13.80 -12.52
N GLN A 63 -19.15 13.37 -11.26
CA GLN A 63 -20.39 13.48 -10.48
C GLN A 63 -20.31 14.52 -9.35
N GLY A 64 -19.13 15.06 -9.07
CA GLY A 64 -18.92 16.02 -7.98
C GLY A 64 -19.04 15.45 -6.57
N ILE A 65 -19.12 14.12 -6.43
CA ILE A 65 -19.29 13.44 -5.14
C ILE A 65 -17.91 13.25 -4.47
N ARG A 66 -17.70 13.90 -3.32
CA ARG A 66 -16.44 13.88 -2.56
C ARG A 66 -16.61 13.17 -1.22
N SER A 67 -16.67 11.84 -1.25
CA SER A 67 -16.67 10.99 -0.06
C SER A 67 -15.26 10.70 0.46
N LYS A 68 -15.11 10.43 1.76
CA LYS A 68 -13.82 10.05 2.37
C LYS A 68 -13.33 8.64 2.00
N PRO A 69 -14.17 7.59 2.02
CA PRO A 69 -13.73 6.23 1.70
C PRO A 69 -13.05 6.16 0.33
N HIS A 70 -11.90 5.48 0.27
CA HIS A 70 -11.07 5.29 -0.92
C HIS A 70 -10.64 6.57 -1.64
N SER A 71 -10.75 7.73 -0.99
CA SER A 71 -10.29 8.98 -1.58
C SER A 71 -8.77 9.06 -1.61
N LEU A 72 -8.25 9.63 -2.70
CA LEU A 72 -6.81 9.76 -2.92
C LEU A 72 -6.13 10.53 -1.78
N ASN A 73 -6.80 11.55 -1.22
CA ASN A 73 -6.27 12.34 -0.12
C ASN A 73 -6.10 11.54 1.18
N GLU A 74 -7.06 10.66 1.51
CA GLU A 74 -6.96 9.81 2.70
C GLU A 74 -5.84 8.77 2.54
N CYS A 75 -5.64 8.24 1.33
CA CYS A 75 -4.49 7.37 1.03
C CYS A 75 -3.15 8.10 1.28
N ILE A 76 -2.99 9.31 0.72
CA ILE A 76 -1.77 10.12 0.88
C ILE A 76 -1.53 10.51 2.34
N ALA A 77 -2.59 10.79 3.10
CA ALA A 77 -2.49 11.20 4.50
C ALA A 77 -1.74 10.17 5.37
N CYS A 78 -1.90 8.88 5.07
CA CYS A 78 -1.25 7.77 5.76
C CYS A 78 0.03 7.27 5.09
N HIS A 79 0.11 7.30 3.76
CA HIS A 79 1.20 6.68 3.00
C HIS A 79 2.29 7.64 2.54
N ALA A 80 2.09 8.96 2.64
CA ALA A 80 3.16 9.90 2.35
C ALA A 80 4.32 9.72 3.35
N SER A 81 5.54 9.63 2.84
CA SER A 81 6.76 9.56 3.66
C SER A 81 6.79 10.73 4.65
N GLN A 82 7.12 10.47 5.91
CA GLN A 82 7.36 11.56 6.86
C GLN A 82 8.62 12.37 6.51
N LYS A 83 9.57 11.77 5.80
CA LYS A 83 10.82 12.43 5.38
C LYS A 83 10.61 13.36 4.19
N THR A 84 9.93 12.88 3.14
CA THR A 84 9.77 13.64 1.88
C THR A 84 8.43 14.34 1.75
N GLY A 85 7.46 13.98 2.59
CA GLY A 85 6.08 14.44 2.50
C GLY A 85 5.36 13.96 1.24
N SER A 86 5.85 12.90 0.58
CA SER A 86 5.38 12.46 -0.74
C SER A 86 5.13 10.96 -0.77
N VAL A 87 4.18 10.53 -1.60
CA VAL A 87 3.95 9.11 -1.93
C VAL A 87 4.78 8.64 -3.12
N ILE A 88 5.46 9.54 -3.83
CA ILE A 88 6.38 9.25 -4.93
C ILE A 88 7.83 9.66 -4.61
N GLY A 89 8.77 9.16 -5.41
CA GLY A 89 10.21 9.32 -5.22
C GLY A 89 10.86 8.05 -4.69
N ALA A 90 12.15 8.10 -4.40
CA ALA A 90 12.87 6.98 -3.79
C ALA A 90 12.15 6.54 -2.50
N GLU A 91 11.83 5.26 -2.40
CA GLU A 91 11.09 4.66 -1.27
C GLU A 91 9.66 5.19 -1.06
N GLY A 92 9.12 5.97 -2.00
CA GLY A 92 7.73 6.42 -1.96
C GLY A 92 6.77 5.24 -2.07
N PHE A 93 5.74 5.18 -1.21
CA PHE A 93 4.80 4.06 -1.17
C PHE A 93 4.13 3.77 -2.51
N CYS A 94 3.60 4.79 -3.18
CA CYS A 94 2.98 4.62 -4.51
C CYS A 94 4.04 4.23 -5.54
N GLN A 95 5.21 4.88 -5.52
CA GLN A 95 6.29 4.60 -6.48
C GLN A 95 6.75 3.14 -6.39
N SER A 96 6.98 2.60 -5.19
CA SER A 96 7.55 1.26 -5.04
C SER A 96 6.65 0.16 -5.62
N CYS A 97 5.34 0.22 -5.37
CA CYS A 97 4.39 -0.72 -5.96
C CYS A 97 4.25 -0.56 -7.47
N HIS A 98 4.30 0.68 -7.96
CA HIS A 98 4.16 0.99 -9.38
C HIS A 98 5.41 0.61 -10.19
N ASP A 99 6.60 0.78 -9.62
CA ASP A 99 7.86 0.28 -10.17
C ASP A 99 7.84 -1.25 -10.24
N TYR A 100 7.43 -1.90 -9.15
CA TYR A 100 7.30 -3.35 -9.09
C TYR A 100 6.31 -3.90 -10.13
N ALA A 101 5.19 -3.21 -10.34
CA ALA A 101 4.16 -3.59 -11.31
C ALA A 101 4.46 -3.13 -12.76
N ALA A 102 5.54 -2.37 -12.97
CA ALA A 102 5.85 -1.70 -14.25
C ALA A 102 4.71 -0.81 -14.76
N VAL A 103 4.04 -0.08 -13.87
CA VAL A 103 2.92 0.83 -14.17
C VAL A 103 3.35 2.28 -13.95
N LYS A 104 3.36 3.09 -15.01
CA LYS A 104 3.64 4.53 -14.88
C LYS A 104 2.53 5.26 -14.11
N LEU A 105 2.90 6.07 -13.14
CA LEU A 105 2.03 7.07 -12.52
C LEU A 105 2.01 8.32 -13.40
N ASP A 106 0.83 8.72 -13.86
CA ASP A 106 0.61 9.88 -14.75
C ASP A 106 -0.18 11.02 -14.08
N CYS A 107 -0.92 10.72 -13.02
CA CYS A 107 -1.69 11.71 -12.25
C CYS A 107 -0.83 12.90 -11.77
N TRP A 108 0.43 12.65 -11.45
CA TRP A 108 1.33 13.62 -10.81
C TRP A 108 2.09 14.53 -11.78
N ASP A 109 1.95 14.30 -13.08
CA ASP A 109 2.51 15.20 -14.10
C ASP A 109 1.82 16.58 -14.02
N CYS A 110 0.61 16.65 -13.45
CA CYS A 110 -0.13 17.90 -13.20
C CYS A 110 -0.61 18.06 -11.74
N HIS A 111 -0.73 17.00 -10.94
CA HIS A 111 -1.13 17.08 -9.53
C HIS A 111 0.06 16.90 -8.57
N GLN A 112 0.04 17.56 -7.40
CA GLN A 112 1.09 17.38 -6.39
C GLN A 112 0.83 16.13 -5.53
N PRO A 113 1.81 15.23 -5.35
CA PRO A 113 1.69 13.95 -4.63
C PRO A 113 1.78 14.10 -3.10
N LYS A 114 1.60 15.32 -2.57
CA LYS A 114 1.86 15.68 -1.17
C LYS A 114 0.55 15.90 -0.40
N PRO A 115 0.50 15.57 0.90
CA PRO A 115 -0.69 15.82 1.73
C PRO A 115 -0.92 17.32 1.93
N GLY A 116 -2.16 17.69 2.22
CA GLY A 116 -2.50 19.07 2.61
C GLY A 116 -2.69 20.06 1.46
N GLN A 117 -2.66 19.60 0.20
CA GLN A 117 -3.11 20.42 -0.93
C GLN A 117 -4.60 20.75 -0.72
N LYS A 118 -4.90 22.01 -0.38
CA LYS A 118 -6.29 22.47 -0.37
C LYS A 118 -6.81 22.35 -1.79
N ALA A 119 -8.00 21.75 -1.97
CA ALA A 119 -8.69 21.80 -3.25
C ALA A 119 -8.75 23.27 -3.68
N ALA A 120 -8.23 23.59 -4.87
CA ALA A 120 -8.33 24.94 -5.41
C ALA A 120 -9.81 25.33 -5.41
N THR A 121 -10.16 26.25 -4.52
CA THR A 121 -11.49 26.84 -4.47
C THR A 121 -11.61 27.77 -5.66
N GLY A 122 -12.34 27.36 -6.69
CA GLY A 122 -12.92 28.30 -7.65
C GLY A 122 -12.19 28.49 -8.98
N VAL A 123 -11.81 27.42 -9.67
CA VAL A 123 -11.64 27.50 -11.14
C VAL A 123 -12.41 26.35 -11.77
N ARG A 124 -13.59 26.66 -12.32
CA ARG A 124 -14.16 25.88 -13.42
C ARG A 124 -13.35 26.25 -14.68
N PRO A 125 -13.05 25.29 -15.58
CA PRO A 125 -12.57 25.65 -16.91
C PRO A 125 -13.58 26.56 -17.63
#